data_AF-A0A369M675-F1
#
_entry.id   AF-A0A369M675-F1
#
_cell.length_a   1.000
_cell.length_b   1.000
_cell.length_c   1.000
_cell.angle_alpha   90.00
_cell.angle_beta   90.00
_cell.angle_gamma   90.00
#
_symmetry.space_group_name_H-M   'P 1'
#
loop_
_entity.id
_entity.type
_entity.pdbx_description
1 polymer ?
#
loop_
_entity_poly.entity_id
_entity_poly.type
_entity_poly.pdbx_seq_one_letter_code
_entity_poly.pdbx_strand_id
1 'polypeptide(L)'
;MSKTWYPIIDEAECIGCGACLALCQLGVYKASIGKEAPDVVYPVGCVHGCKGCGSLCPASAISYHGDDGSAGIDYSFETYKPELSCPGKPKVAFVCTHNACRSQIAEALGRKLASDVFESYSAGTELRDSINSDAQRLMLESHGIDMAGCGQRSKLVADIPAPDVVVFMGCEVRCPNVPSEYSEDWGIADPTGKGDGEFLEVIEEIERRVLMLKERLSR
;
A
#
# COMPACT_ATOMS: atom_id res chain seq x y z
N MET A 1 -9.45 -3.66 1.62
CA MET A 1 -8.82 -4.90 2.12
C MET A 1 -9.60 -5.40 3.32
N SER A 2 -9.82 -6.71 3.42
CA SER A 2 -10.69 -7.33 4.42
C SER A 2 -9.91 -7.92 5.58
N LYS A 3 -10.34 -7.60 6.79
CA LYS A 3 -9.75 -8.12 8.04
C LYS A 3 -10.31 -9.49 8.44
N THR A 4 -11.51 -9.81 7.96
CA THR A 4 -12.26 -11.00 8.34
C THR A 4 -12.48 -11.96 7.18
N TRP A 5 -11.99 -11.63 5.99
CA TRP A 5 -12.22 -12.39 4.76
C TRP A 5 -10.89 -12.66 4.07
N TYR A 6 -10.38 -13.89 4.18
CA TYR A 6 -9.14 -14.30 3.52
C TYR A 6 -9.18 -15.78 3.17
N PRO A 7 -8.48 -16.20 2.10
CA PRO A 7 -8.52 -17.57 1.63
C PRO A 7 -7.66 -18.48 2.51
N ILE A 8 -8.12 -19.71 2.72
CA ILE A 8 -7.40 -20.82 3.34
C ILE A 8 -7.33 -21.94 2.29
N ILE A 9 -6.13 -22.46 2.04
CA ILE A 9 -5.91 -23.57 1.11
C ILE A 9 -5.84 -24.87 1.90
N ASP A 10 -6.67 -25.85 1.53
CA ASP A 10 -6.52 -27.23 1.99
C ASP A 10 -5.38 -27.90 1.20
N GLU A 11 -4.26 -28.17 1.87
CA GLU A 11 -3.09 -28.79 1.25
C GLU A 11 -3.36 -30.22 0.76
N ALA A 12 -4.31 -30.95 1.35
CA ALA A 12 -4.62 -32.33 0.96
C ALA A 12 -5.45 -32.39 -0.33
N GLU A 13 -6.26 -31.36 -0.60
CA GLU A 13 -7.11 -31.28 -1.79
C GLU A 13 -6.45 -30.45 -2.91
N CYS A 14 -5.45 -29.63 -2.61
CA CYS A 14 -4.82 -28.75 -3.59
C CYS A 14 -3.94 -29.53 -4.58
N ILE A 15 -4.27 -29.44 -5.88
CA ILE A 15 -3.51 -30.08 -6.98
C ILE A 15 -2.39 -29.21 -7.56
N GLY A 16 -2.05 -28.09 -6.92
CA GLY A 16 -0.96 -27.20 -7.39
C GLY A 16 -1.16 -26.52 -8.75
N CYS A 17 -2.41 -26.39 -9.24
CA CYS A 17 -2.69 -25.82 -10.57
C CYS A 17 -2.31 -24.34 -10.76
N GLY A 18 -2.04 -23.60 -9.68
CA GLY A 18 -1.63 -22.19 -9.72
C GLY A 18 -2.70 -21.19 -10.15
N ALA A 19 -3.96 -21.60 -10.32
CA ALA A 19 -5.05 -20.71 -10.76
C ALA A 19 -5.27 -19.51 -9.82
N CYS A 20 -5.10 -19.71 -8.50
CA CYS A 20 -5.20 -18.63 -7.51
C CYS A 20 -4.06 -17.60 -7.63
N LEU A 21 -2.83 -18.04 -7.92
CA LEU A 21 -1.67 -17.18 -8.16
C LEU A 21 -1.86 -16.34 -9.42
N ALA A 22 -2.39 -16.94 -10.48
CA ALA A 22 -2.63 -16.24 -11.75
C ALA A 22 -3.74 -15.20 -11.65
N LEU A 23 -4.76 -15.45 -10.82
CA LEU A 23 -5.90 -14.56 -10.65
C LEU A 23 -5.64 -13.42 -9.66
N CYS A 24 -4.99 -13.73 -8.52
CA CYS A 24 -4.89 -12.77 -7.42
C CYS A 24 -3.73 -11.79 -7.63
N GLN A 25 -4.07 -10.57 -8.05
CA GLN A 25 -3.10 -9.50 -8.27
C GLN A 25 -2.71 -8.74 -7.00
N LEU A 26 -3.32 -9.07 -5.86
CA LEU A 26 -3.10 -8.39 -4.57
C LEU A 26 -1.96 -9.04 -3.75
N GLY A 27 -1.22 -9.98 -4.33
CA GLY A 27 -0.10 -10.65 -3.66
C GLY A 27 -0.51 -11.54 -2.49
N VAL A 28 -1.79 -11.95 -2.40
CA VAL A 28 -2.29 -12.82 -1.32
C VAL A 28 -1.58 -14.17 -1.30
N TYR A 29 -1.17 -14.66 -2.46
CA TYR A 29 -0.53 -15.96 -2.63
C TYR A 29 0.91 -15.85 -3.14
N LYS A 30 1.76 -16.81 -2.75
CA LYS A 30 3.11 -17.01 -3.29
C LYS A 30 3.34 -18.48 -3.61
N ALA A 31 4.10 -18.76 -4.67
CA ALA A 31 4.52 -20.12 -4.98
C ALA A 31 5.47 -20.64 -3.89
N SER A 32 5.19 -21.83 -3.37
CA SER A 32 5.95 -22.46 -2.30
C SER A 32 7.07 -23.33 -2.87
N ILE A 33 8.25 -23.30 -2.25
CA ILE A 33 9.37 -24.15 -2.65
C ILE A 33 9.23 -25.50 -1.93
N GLY A 34 9.02 -26.58 -2.69
CA GLY A 34 8.93 -27.94 -2.14
C GLY A 34 7.53 -28.40 -1.73
N LYS A 35 6.48 -27.60 -2.02
CA LYS A 35 5.07 -27.98 -1.87
C LYS A 35 4.33 -27.76 -3.19
N GLU A 36 3.31 -28.57 -3.46
CA GLU A 36 2.42 -28.36 -4.62
C GLU A 36 1.43 -27.20 -4.36
N ALA A 37 0.94 -27.07 -3.14
CA ALA A 37 0.06 -25.98 -2.74
C ALA A 37 0.85 -24.66 -2.58
N PRO A 38 0.32 -23.52 -3.08
CA PRO A 38 0.90 -22.20 -2.83
C PRO A 38 0.60 -21.71 -1.40
N ASP A 39 1.48 -20.87 -0.86
CA ASP A 39 1.33 -20.28 0.47
C ASP A 39 0.46 -19.01 0.40
N VAL A 40 -0.43 -18.85 1.38
CA VAL A 40 -1.15 -17.58 1.61
C VAL A 40 -0.24 -16.67 2.44
N VAL A 41 0.51 -15.79 1.77
CA VAL A 41 1.51 -14.92 2.41
C VAL A 41 0.97 -13.55 2.81
N TYR A 42 -0.14 -13.12 2.21
CA TYR A 42 -0.77 -11.83 2.53
C TYR A 42 -2.30 -11.96 2.67
N PRO A 43 -2.79 -12.68 3.70
CA PRO A 43 -4.21 -12.99 3.86
C PRO A 43 -5.10 -11.75 3.91
N VAL A 44 -4.69 -10.71 4.64
CA VAL A 44 -5.44 -9.44 4.79
C VAL A 44 -5.48 -8.60 3.51
N GLY A 45 -4.67 -8.93 2.50
CA GLY A 45 -4.70 -8.29 1.19
C GLY A 45 -5.98 -8.57 0.40
N CYS A 46 -6.77 -9.58 0.80
CA CYS A 46 -7.99 -9.96 0.11
C CYS A 46 -9.06 -8.85 0.17
N VAL A 47 -9.88 -8.70 -0.88
CA VAL A 47 -11.06 -7.82 -0.88
C VAL A 47 -12.20 -8.53 -0.15
N HIS A 48 -12.94 -7.80 0.69
CA HIS A 48 -14.01 -8.38 1.51
C HIS A 48 -15.10 -9.01 0.62
N GLY A 49 -15.42 -10.28 0.87
CA GLY A 49 -16.41 -11.04 0.10
C GLY A 49 -15.93 -11.50 -1.29
N CYS A 50 -14.67 -11.29 -1.65
CA CYS A 50 -14.13 -11.79 -2.92
C CYS A 50 -13.99 -13.32 -2.89
N LYS A 51 -14.71 -14.01 -3.78
CA LYS A 51 -14.67 -15.49 -3.91
C LYS A 51 -13.89 -16.00 -5.14
N GLY A 52 -13.25 -15.10 -5.90
CA GLY A 52 -12.73 -15.39 -7.24
C GLY A 52 -11.74 -16.55 -7.31
N CYS A 53 -10.76 -16.61 -6.41
CA CYS A 53 -9.75 -17.68 -6.40
C CYS A 53 -10.36 -19.04 -6.07
N GLY A 54 -11.29 -19.08 -5.10
CA GLY A 54 -12.06 -20.27 -4.77
C GLY A 54 -12.96 -20.74 -5.91
N SER A 55 -13.68 -19.83 -6.58
CA SER A 55 -14.52 -20.18 -7.74
C SER A 55 -13.74 -20.72 -8.93
N LEU A 56 -12.48 -20.32 -9.10
CA LEU A 56 -11.61 -20.77 -10.18
C LEU A 56 -10.82 -22.04 -9.80
N CYS A 57 -10.83 -22.45 -8.54
CA CYS A 57 -10.09 -23.62 -8.08
C CYS A 57 -10.74 -24.90 -8.61
N PRO A 58 -10.09 -25.65 -9.53
CA PRO A 58 -10.67 -26.87 -10.09
C PRO A 58 -10.82 -27.99 -9.06
N ALA A 59 -10.03 -27.95 -7.98
CA ALA A 59 -10.06 -28.92 -6.89
C ALA A 59 -10.97 -28.49 -5.74
N SER A 60 -11.58 -27.30 -5.80
CA SER A 60 -12.37 -26.72 -4.69
C SER A 60 -11.62 -26.61 -3.36
N ALA A 61 -10.28 -26.65 -3.38
CA ALA A 61 -9.42 -26.68 -2.21
C ALA A 61 -9.25 -25.32 -1.48
N ILE A 62 -10.10 -24.33 -1.76
CA ILE A 62 -9.99 -22.98 -1.19
C ILE A 62 -11.27 -22.63 -0.45
N SER A 63 -11.17 -22.44 0.85
CA SER A 63 -12.21 -21.88 1.71
C SER A 63 -11.84 -20.47 2.15
N TYR A 64 -12.75 -19.76 2.83
CA TYR A 64 -12.49 -18.42 3.35
C TYR A 64 -12.79 -18.36 4.83
N HIS A 65 -11.87 -17.77 5.58
CA HIS A 65 -12.15 -17.35 6.95
C HIS A 65 -13.24 -16.26 6.94
N GLY A 66 -14.18 -16.30 7.89
CA GLY A 66 -15.31 -15.36 8.00
C GLY A 66 -16.64 -15.81 7.39
N ASP A 67 -16.70 -16.97 6.72
CA ASP A 67 -17.96 -17.59 6.24
C ASP A 67 -18.75 -18.27 7.39
N ASP A 68 -18.17 -18.41 8.60
CA ASP A 68 -18.72 -19.17 9.75
C ASP A 68 -19.33 -18.30 10.86
N GLY A 69 -19.36 -16.98 10.70
CA GLY A 69 -19.98 -16.05 11.66
C GLY A 69 -19.22 -15.87 12.98
N SER A 70 -17.99 -16.39 13.11
CA SER A 70 -17.17 -16.25 14.32
C SER A 70 -16.36 -14.94 14.30
N ALA A 71 -17.07 -13.81 14.23
CA ALA A 71 -16.46 -12.50 14.47
C ALA A 71 -16.16 -12.33 15.97
N GLY A 72 -14.90 -12.54 16.36
CA GLY A 72 -14.47 -12.35 17.74
C GLY A 72 -12.96 -12.38 17.93
N ILE A 73 -12.21 -11.57 17.19
CA ILE A 73 -10.82 -11.27 17.56
C ILE A 73 -10.56 -9.77 17.38
N ASP A 74 -10.27 -9.10 18.49
CA ASP A 74 -9.77 -7.73 18.56
C ASP A 74 -8.31 -7.72 18.05
N TYR A 75 -8.10 -7.25 16.81
CA TYR A 75 -6.76 -7.09 16.23
C TYR A 75 -6.45 -5.61 16.04
N SER A 76 -5.52 -5.09 16.84
CA SER A 76 -5.00 -3.72 16.74
C SER A 76 -3.87 -3.64 15.71
N PHE A 77 -4.07 -2.79 14.71
CA PHE A 77 -3.10 -2.41 13.68
C PHE A 77 -1.77 -1.89 14.25
N GLU A 78 -1.75 -1.44 15.50
CA GLU A 78 -0.58 -0.91 16.20
C GLU A 78 0.49 -1.99 16.52
N THR A 79 0.14 -3.28 16.45
CA THR A 79 1.03 -4.38 16.88
C THR A 79 1.70 -5.17 15.75
N TYR A 80 1.39 -4.89 14.47
CA TYR A 80 2.01 -5.59 13.34
C TYR A 80 3.25 -4.87 12.80
N LYS A 81 4.43 -5.43 13.07
CA LYS A 81 5.74 -4.99 12.58
C LYS A 81 6.18 -5.88 11.40
N PRO A 82 6.16 -5.39 10.14
CA PRO A 82 6.65 -6.18 9.01
C PRO A 82 8.17 -6.40 9.16
N GLU A 83 8.61 -7.66 9.15
CA GLU A 83 10.04 -8.00 9.15
C GLU A 83 10.64 -7.71 7.76
N LEU A 84 11.14 -6.48 7.56
CA LEU A 84 11.83 -6.08 6.33
C LEU A 84 13.31 -6.50 6.37
N SER A 85 13.74 -7.26 5.37
CA SER A 85 15.13 -7.71 5.24
C SER A 85 15.96 -6.77 4.37
N CYS A 86 16.03 -5.49 4.74
CA CYS A 86 16.85 -4.51 4.04
C CYS A 86 18.22 -4.28 4.74
N PRO A 87 19.33 -4.17 3.98
CA PRO A 87 20.67 -3.90 4.51
C PRO A 87 20.87 -2.45 5.01
N GLY A 88 19.88 -1.57 4.81
CA GLY A 88 19.89 -0.16 5.22
C GLY A 88 18.50 0.33 5.67
N LYS A 89 18.25 1.64 5.59
CA LYS A 89 16.91 2.19 5.83
C LYS A 89 15.95 1.69 4.74
N PRO A 90 14.73 1.24 5.09
CA PRO A 90 13.73 0.87 4.10
C PRO A 90 13.44 2.04 3.16
N LYS A 91 13.24 1.74 1.87
CA LYS A 91 12.76 2.70 0.88
C LYS A 91 11.25 2.59 0.76
N VAL A 92 10.55 3.66 1.11
CA VAL A 92 9.10 3.76 1.02
C VAL A 92 8.73 4.60 -0.20
N ALA A 93 7.94 4.03 -1.11
CA ALA A 93 7.40 4.73 -2.27
C ALA A 93 5.90 4.98 -2.12
N PHE A 94 5.51 6.25 -2.12
CA PHE A 94 4.12 6.70 -2.17
C PHE A 94 3.66 6.83 -3.61
N VAL A 95 2.69 6.02 -4.04
CA VAL A 95 2.23 5.93 -5.43
C VAL A 95 0.79 6.42 -5.55
N CYS A 96 0.57 7.36 -6.47
CA CYS A 96 -0.77 7.77 -6.91
C CYS A 96 -0.82 7.85 -8.44
N THR A 97 -1.94 8.26 -9.03
CA THR A 97 -2.08 8.31 -10.50
C THR A 97 -1.12 9.32 -11.13
N HIS A 98 -1.18 10.59 -10.72
CA HIS A 98 -0.51 11.70 -11.42
C HIS A 98 0.78 12.22 -10.76
N ASN A 99 1.10 11.72 -9.56
CA ASN A 99 2.18 12.24 -8.70
C ASN A 99 2.21 13.76 -8.56
N ALA A 100 1.04 14.35 -8.33
CA ALA A 100 0.86 15.81 -8.26
C ALA A 100 0.35 16.30 -6.90
N CYS A 101 -0.27 15.45 -6.09
CA CYS A 101 -0.97 15.88 -4.87
C CYS A 101 -0.65 14.95 -3.68
N ARG A 102 -1.54 14.00 -3.35
CA ARG A 102 -1.42 13.07 -2.20
C ARG A 102 -0.02 12.47 -2.01
N SER A 103 0.58 11.91 -3.06
CA SER A 103 1.90 11.27 -2.96
C SER A 103 3.06 12.27 -2.77
N GLN A 104 2.92 13.50 -3.27
CA GLN A 104 3.91 14.56 -3.03
C GLN A 104 3.88 15.01 -1.57
N ILE A 105 2.66 15.18 -1.02
CA ILE A 105 2.43 15.49 0.40
C ILE A 105 3.01 14.39 1.28
N ALA A 106 2.77 13.12 0.95
CA ALA A 106 3.30 11.99 1.71
C ALA A 106 4.84 11.90 1.67
N GLU A 107 5.48 12.13 0.52
CA GLU A 107 6.95 12.20 0.44
C GLU A 107 7.50 13.38 1.27
N ALA A 108 6.84 14.54 1.23
CA ALA A 108 7.24 15.73 1.99
C ALA A 108 7.19 15.47 3.51
N LEU A 109 6.07 14.93 3.99
CA LEU A 109 5.87 14.58 5.40
C LEU A 109 6.80 13.44 5.83
N GLY A 110 6.97 12.41 5.00
CA GLY A 110 7.88 11.30 5.28
C GLY A 110 9.34 11.76 5.43
N ARG A 111 9.82 12.65 4.56
CA ARG A 111 11.15 13.26 4.69
C ARG A 111 11.31 14.06 5.98
N LYS A 112 10.29 14.83 6.36
CA LYS A 112 10.35 15.66 7.57
C LYS A 112 10.26 14.85 8.86
N LEU A 113 9.34 13.89 8.91
CA LEU A 113 8.95 13.22 10.15
C LEU A 113 9.63 11.86 10.36
N ALA A 114 10.03 11.18 9.29
CA ALA A 114 10.46 9.78 9.33
C ALA A 114 11.81 9.49 8.62
N SER A 115 12.57 10.53 8.27
CA SER A 115 13.88 10.38 7.60
C SER A 115 14.94 9.66 8.44
N ASP A 116 14.74 9.58 9.75
CA ASP A 116 15.53 8.76 10.67
C ASP A 116 15.26 7.25 10.49
N VAL A 117 14.06 6.86 10.06
CA VAL A 117 13.63 5.46 9.94
C VAL A 117 13.67 4.95 8.50
N PHE A 118 13.10 5.68 7.54
CA PHE A 118 12.99 5.25 6.15
C PHE A 118 13.24 6.37 5.13
N GLU A 119 13.62 6.00 3.92
CA GLU A 119 13.79 6.94 2.81
C GLU A 119 12.46 7.07 2.05
N SER A 120 12.00 8.32 1.87
CA SER A 120 10.70 8.60 1.24
C SER A 120 10.85 9.00 -0.22
N TYR A 121 10.09 8.33 -1.09
CA TYR A 121 9.97 8.60 -2.51
C TYR A 121 8.49 8.72 -2.89
N SER A 122 8.16 9.53 -3.90
CA SER A 122 6.85 9.51 -4.53
C SER A 122 6.94 9.30 -6.03
N ALA A 123 5.91 8.68 -6.59
CA ALA A 123 5.80 8.38 -8.01
C ALA A 123 4.35 8.31 -8.50
N GLY A 124 4.22 8.38 -9.83
CA GLY A 124 2.98 8.35 -10.58
C GLY A 124 2.98 7.25 -11.64
N THR A 125 1.80 6.71 -11.96
CA THR A 125 1.61 5.93 -13.19
C THR A 125 1.61 6.82 -14.42
N GLU A 126 1.09 8.03 -14.26
CA GLU A 126 0.97 9.07 -15.25
C GLU A 126 1.59 10.35 -14.68
N LEU A 127 2.05 11.23 -15.56
CA LEU A 127 2.61 12.52 -15.15
C LEU A 127 1.59 13.63 -15.35
N ARG A 128 1.63 14.58 -14.43
CA ARG A 128 1.16 15.95 -14.67
C ARG A 128 2.39 16.86 -14.71
N ASP A 129 2.27 17.97 -15.44
CA ASP A 129 3.39 18.89 -15.66
C ASP A 129 3.91 19.57 -14.38
N SER A 130 3.10 19.63 -13.33
CA SER A 130 3.46 20.29 -12.07
C SER A 130 2.79 19.68 -10.85
N ILE A 131 3.44 19.86 -9.70
CA ILE A 131 2.87 19.61 -8.38
C ILE A 131 1.72 20.58 -8.16
N ASN A 132 0.61 20.09 -7.61
CA ASN A 132 -0.57 20.87 -7.28
C ASN A 132 -0.19 22.09 -6.41
N SER A 133 -0.60 23.28 -6.86
CA SER A 133 -0.30 24.56 -6.20
C SER A 133 -0.93 24.68 -4.82
N ASP A 134 -2.13 24.13 -4.61
CA ASP A 134 -2.79 24.14 -3.31
C ASP A 134 -2.06 23.25 -2.32
N ALA A 135 -1.59 22.08 -2.78
CA ALA A 135 -0.72 21.23 -1.97
C ALA A 135 0.55 21.98 -1.55
N GLN A 136 1.22 22.67 -2.48
CA GLN A 136 2.43 23.45 -2.17
C GLN A 136 2.15 24.56 -1.17
N ARG A 137 1.11 25.36 -1.41
CA ARG A 137 0.71 26.47 -0.54
C ARG A 137 0.39 25.97 0.87
N LEU A 138 -0.48 24.98 0.99
CA LEU A 138 -0.93 24.49 2.29
C LEU A 138 0.20 23.82 3.06
N MET A 139 1.06 23.03 2.40
CA MET A 139 2.23 22.41 3.05
C MET A 139 3.24 23.44 3.56
N LEU A 140 3.41 24.55 2.82
CA LEU A 140 4.25 25.66 3.25
C LEU A 140 3.63 26.41 4.43
N GLU A 141 2.32 26.67 4.39
CA GLU A 141 1.60 27.39 5.44
C GLU A 141 1.48 26.60 6.75
N SER A 142 1.09 25.31 6.69
CA SER A 142 0.82 24.50 7.87
C SER A 142 2.06 23.83 8.44
N HIS A 143 2.98 23.34 7.59
CA HIS A 143 4.16 22.60 8.03
C HIS A 143 5.48 23.30 7.72
N GLY A 144 5.48 24.47 7.06
CA GLY A 144 6.72 25.15 6.67
C GLY A 144 7.55 24.35 5.66
N ILE A 145 6.92 23.47 4.86
CA ILE A 145 7.62 22.63 3.88
C ILE A 145 7.43 23.19 2.48
N ASP A 146 8.50 23.74 1.92
CA ASP A 146 8.58 24.07 0.49
C ASP A 146 8.90 22.79 -0.31
N MET A 147 7.87 22.11 -0.80
CA MET A 147 8.03 20.86 -1.55
C MET A 147 8.87 21.06 -2.82
N ALA A 148 8.62 22.13 -3.58
CA ALA A 148 9.36 22.41 -4.80
C ALA A 148 10.81 22.81 -4.51
N GLY A 149 11.04 23.64 -3.48
CA GLY A 149 12.37 24.01 -3.00
C GLY A 149 13.18 22.83 -2.45
N CYS A 150 12.52 21.79 -1.94
CA CYS A 150 13.14 20.53 -1.54
C CYS A 150 13.45 19.58 -2.72
N GLY A 151 13.29 20.05 -3.96
CA GLY A 151 13.58 19.28 -5.17
C GLY A 151 12.53 18.22 -5.52
N GLN A 152 11.33 18.27 -4.91
CA GLN A 152 10.24 17.39 -5.33
C GLN A 152 9.69 17.81 -6.69
N ARG A 153 9.33 16.82 -7.50
CA ARG A 153 8.73 16.99 -8.81
C ARG A 153 7.92 15.74 -9.16
N SER A 154 7.07 15.85 -10.16
CA SER A 154 6.38 14.69 -10.72
C SER A 154 7.38 13.73 -11.37
N LYS A 155 7.29 12.45 -11.00
CA LYS A 155 8.19 11.34 -11.38
C LYS A 155 7.36 10.11 -11.70
N LEU A 156 7.77 9.32 -12.69
CA LEU A 156 7.14 8.02 -12.94
C LEU A 156 7.64 6.98 -11.94
N VAL A 157 6.86 5.91 -11.76
CA VAL A 157 7.30 4.74 -10.97
C VAL A 157 8.62 4.15 -11.50
N ALA A 158 8.87 4.25 -12.81
CA ALA A 158 10.13 3.82 -13.41
C ALA A 158 11.34 4.71 -13.05
N ASP A 159 11.11 5.94 -12.60
CA ASP A 159 12.16 6.92 -12.30
C ASP A 159 12.59 6.91 -10.82
N ILE A 160 11.93 6.11 -9.97
CA ILE A 160 12.28 5.96 -8.56
C ILE A 160 13.12 4.70 -8.33
N PRO A 161 13.99 4.68 -7.30
CA PRO A 161 14.70 3.45 -6.93
C PRO A 161 13.70 2.36 -6.52
N ALA A 162 14.10 1.10 -6.68
CA ALA A 162 13.32 -0.05 -6.24
C ALA A 162 12.94 0.09 -4.76
N PRO A 163 11.63 0.19 -4.45
CA PRO A 163 11.17 0.38 -3.08
C PRO A 163 11.04 -0.96 -2.34
N ASP A 164 11.35 -0.94 -1.04
CA ASP A 164 11.08 -2.08 -0.16
C ASP A 164 9.60 -2.08 0.26
N VAL A 165 9.02 -0.89 0.41
CA VAL A 165 7.63 -0.66 0.81
C VAL A 165 6.92 0.23 -0.22
N VAL A 166 5.75 -0.19 -0.70
CA VAL A 166 4.90 0.62 -1.58
C VAL A 166 3.60 0.98 -0.90
N VAL A 167 3.29 2.28 -0.84
CA VAL A 167 2.04 2.80 -0.31
C VAL A 167 1.22 3.39 -1.43
N PHE A 168 0.12 2.72 -1.79
CA PHE A 168 -0.85 3.24 -2.74
C PHE A 168 -1.78 4.26 -2.06
N MET A 169 -2.06 5.37 -2.74
CA MET A 169 -2.82 6.48 -2.16
C MET A 169 -4.20 6.66 -2.80
N GLY A 170 -4.92 5.56 -3.07
CA GLY A 170 -6.22 5.57 -3.72
C GLY A 170 -6.13 5.78 -5.23
N CYS A 171 -6.09 4.67 -5.97
CA CYS A 171 -6.08 4.63 -7.43
C CYS A 171 -7.31 3.86 -7.92
N GLU A 172 -8.24 4.53 -8.61
CA GLU A 172 -9.42 3.88 -9.22
C GLU A 172 -9.06 3.06 -10.47
N VAL A 173 -7.77 3.04 -10.86
CA VAL A 173 -7.30 2.45 -12.11
C VAL A 173 -6.05 1.60 -11.83
N ARG A 174 -5.97 0.43 -12.51
CA ARG A 174 -4.90 -0.58 -12.50
C ARG A 174 -3.61 -0.11 -11.83
N CYS A 175 -3.37 -0.58 -10.61
CA CYS A 175 -2.10 -0.33 -9.94
C CYS A 175 -0.95 -0.93 -10.77
N PRO A 176 0.13 -0.17 -11.02
CA PRO A 176 1.30 -0.69 -11.71
C PRO A 176 1.91 -1.79 -10.84
N ASN A 177 2.40 -2.86 -11.46
CA ASN A 177 3.14 -3.89 -10.74
C ASN A 177 4.49 -3.28 -10.31
N VAL A 178 4.56 -2.78 -9.08
CA VAL A 178 5.78 -2.25 -8.48
C VAL A 178 6.36 -3.32 -7.57
N PRO A 179 7.46 -3.99 -7.96
CA PRO A 179 8.09 -4.99 -7.11
C PRO A 179 8.49 -4.37 -5.77
N SER A 180 8.00 -4.96 -4.67
CA SER A 180 8.26 -4.53 -3.31
C SER A 180 8.11 -5.70 -2.34
N GLU A 181 8.78 -5.65 -1.19
CA GLU A 181 8.63 -6.65 -0.12
C GLU A 181 7.31 -6.49 0.62
N TYR A 182 6.84 -5.25 0.74
CA TYR A 182 5.59 -4.92 1.40
C TYR A 182 4.82 -3.88 0.61
N SER A 183 3.50 -4.03 0.53
CA SER A 183 2.63 -3.00 -0.03
C SER A 183 1.34 -2.83 0.76
N GLU A 184 0.88 -1.57 0.86
CA GLU A 184 -0.40 -1.22 1.48
C GLU A 184 -1.13 -0.14 0.68
N ASP A 185 -2.46 -0.11 0.78
CA ASP A 185 -3.28 0.94 0.17
C ASP A 185 -3.96 1.75 1.26
N TRP A 186 -3.72 3.06 1.25
CA TRP A 186 -4.31 3.96 2.21
C TRP A 186 -5.71 4.45 1.82
N GLY A 187 -6.10 4.34 0.54
CA GLY A 187 -7.45 4.67 0.07
C GLY A 187 -7.87 6.13 0.36
N ILE A 188 -6.92 7.05 0.39
CA ILE A 188 -7.18 8.46 0.73
C ILE A 188 -7.83 9.17 -0.46
N ALA A 189 -8.97 9.82 -0.21
CA ALA A 189 -9.72 10.57 -1.21
C ALA A 189 -8.88 11.71 -1.83
N ASP A 190 -9.07 11.97 -3.12
CA ASP A 190 -8.35 13.07 -3.79
C ASP A 190 -8.93 14.44 -3.36
N PRO A 191 -8.13 15.33 -2.75
CA PRO A 191 -8.59 16.66 -2.37
C PRO A 191 -8.55 17.68 -3.54
N THR A 192 -8.14 17.27 -4.74
CA THR A 192 -8.01 18.20 -5.88
C THR A 192 -9.36 18.83 -6.25
N GLY A 193 -9.40 20.17 -6.31
CA GLY A 193 -10.60 20.93 -6.65
C GLY A 193 -11.59 21.13 -5.49
N LYS A 194 -11.24 20.65 -4.30
CA LYS A 194 -11.97 20.85 -3.05
C LYS A 194 -11.49 22.11 -2.32
N GLY A 195 -12.20 22.50 -1.26
CA GLY A 195 -11.81 23.64 -0.42
C GLY A 195 -10.63 23.32 0.50
N ASP A 196 -9.93 24.37 0.95
CA ASP A 196 -8.74 24.26 1.82
C ASP A 196 -8.99 23.41 3.08
N GLY A 197 -10.19 23.46 3.67
CA GLY A 197 -10.54 22.66 4.84
C GLY A 197 -10.46 21.15 4.60
N GLU A 198 -11.07 20.66 3.51
CA GLU A 198 -10.99 19.23 3.14
C GLU A 198 -9.55 18.84 2.77
N PHE A 199 -8.78 19.78 2.22
CA PHE A 199 -7.39 19.55 1.86
C PHE A 199 -6.51 19.38 3.11
N LEU A 200 -6.73 20.20 4.14
CA LEU A 200 -6.06 20.10 5.43
C LEU A 200 -6.41 18.78 6.13
N GLU A 201 -7.69 18.36 6.11
CA GLU A 201 -8.08 17.04 6.65
C GLU A 201 -7.32 15.89 5.98
N VAL A 202 -7.13 15.97 4.66
CA VAL A 202 -6.32 14.97 3.92
C VAL A 202 -4.84 15.03 4.33
N ILE A 203 -4.27 16.22 4.51
CA ILE A 203 -2.87 16.38 4.96
C ILE A 203 -2.70 15.76 6.35
N GLU A 204 -3.59 16.06 7.29
CA GLU A 204 -3.57 15.52 8.66
C GLU A 204 -3.70 13.99 8.67
N GLU A 205 -4.58 13.43 7.83
CA GLU A 205 -4.70 11.97 7.71
C GLU A 205 -3.44 11.32 7.12
N ILE A 206 -2.80 11.97 6.13
CA ILE A 206 -1.51 11.49 5.58
C ILE A 206 -0.43 11.55 6.67
N GLU A 207 -0.35 12.65 7.42
CA GLU A 207 0.63 12.82 8.50
C GLU A 207 0.50 11.72 9.55
N ARG A 208 -0.72 11.48 10.04
CA ARG A 208 -1.02 10.43 11.01
C ARG A 208 -0.57 9.05 10.51
N ARG A 209 -0.82 8.74 9.22
CA ARG A 209 -0.39 7.46 8.63
C ARG A 209 1.11 7.35 8.42
N VAL A 210 1.78 8.43 8.06
CA VAL A 210 3.24 8.47 7.98
C VAL A 210 3.87 8.19 9.34
N LEU A 211 3.33 8.77 10.42
CA LEU A 211 3.81 8.52 11.79
C LEU A 211 3.58 7.06 12.22
N MET A 212 2.39 6.50 11.96
CA MET A 212 2.14 5.08 12.22
C MET A 212 3.07 4.17 11.42
N LEU A 213 3.33 4.50 10.13
CA LEU A 213 4.28 3.75 9.31
C LEU A 213 5.70 3.85 9.88
N LYS A 214 6.11 5.03 10.34
CA LYS A 214 7.39 5.25 11.02
C LYS A 214 7.54 4.34 12.24
N GLU A 215 6.55 4.31 13.12
CA GLU A 215 6.59 3.46 14.33
C GLU A 215 6.69 1.98 13.95
N ARG A 216 5.92 1.54 12.96
CA ARG A 216 5.95 0.15 12.47
C ARG A 216 7.30 -0.24 11.87
N LEU A 217 7.96 0.66 11.15
CA LEU A 217 9.25 0.40 10.51
C LEU A 217 10.45 0.72 11.43
N SER A 218 10.21 1.35 12.57
CA SER A 218 11.24 1.61 13.57
C SER A 218 11.71 0.29 14.19
N ARG A 219 13.02 0.02 14.11
CA ARG A 219 13.61 -1.23 14.59
C ARG A 219 13.75 -1.24 16.10
#